data_AF-A0AAV6TQ91-F1
#
_entry.id   AF-A0AAV6TQ91-F1
#
_cell.length_a   1.000
_cell.length_b   1.000
_cell.length_c   1.000
_cell.angle_alpha   90.00
_cell.angle_beta   90.00
_cell.angle_gamma   90.00
#
_symmetry.space_group_name_H-M   'P 1'
#
loop_
_entity.id
_entity.type
_entity.pdbx_description
1 polymer ?
#
loop_
_entity_poly.entity_id
_entity_poly.type
_entity_poly.pdbx_seq_one_letter_code
_entity_poly.pdbx_strand_id
1 'polypeptide(L)'
;MTRVRRSEDYISSCTKYSLFFFNLVFWLVGGSLIAIGGWSFFEEYHYKGLPEVNNAFELFVHLSVVIMVVGGIVFIISFAGCLGALRENTCLLKFYSCFLLLLFLGEMGLVVFAFVFPNRFVDILKEGLSKELILKYRDDANLQNAIDAFQTEFQCCGISDQGYKDWSKNMYFNCTVQNLSPERCAVPYSCCRNPHDLESGLINVMCGYQMQNAS
;
A
#
# COMPACT_ATOMS: atom_id res chain seq x y z
N MET A 1 43.47 36.11 -26.11
CA MET A 1 42.60 35.64 -25.00
C MET A 1 41.29 35.15 -25.60
N THR A 2 41.16 33.84 -25.72
CA THR A 2 39.97 33.16 -26.26
C THR A 2 38.80 33.36 -25.31
N ARG A 3 37.77 34.07 -25.78
CA ARG A 3 36.48 34.18 -25.11
C ARG A 3 35.83 32.81 -25.18
N VAL A 4 35.98 32.01 -24.12
CA VAL A 4 35.24 30.76 -23.94
C VAL A 4 33.76 31.14 -23.91
N ARG A 5 33.08 30.97 -25.06
CA ARG A 5 31.62 30.92 -25.11
C ARG A 5 31.23 29.74 -24.25
N ARG A 6 30.87 30.00 -22.99
CA ARG A 6 30.09 29.07 -22.17
C ARG A 6 28.86 28.77 -23.02
N SER A 7 28.74 27.54 -23.53
CA SER A 7 27.50 27.09 -24.12
C SER A 7 26.41 27.38 -23.11
N GLU A 8 25.49 28.27 -23.45
CA GLU A 8 24.20 28.23 -22.79
C GLU A 8 23.70 26.81 -23.05
N ASP A 9 23.61 26.02 -21.98
CA ASP A 9 23.06 24.67 -22.03
C ASP A 9 21.61 24.82 -22.49
N TYR A 10 21.39 24.73 -23.81
CA TYR A 10 20.06 24.68 -24.41
C TYR A 10 19.39 23.43 -23.85
N ILE A 11 18.61 23.60 -22.78
CA ILE A 11 17.76 22.54 -22.22
C ILE A 11 16.90 22.05 -23.37
N SER A 12 17.09 20.79 -23.77
CA SER A 12 16.36 20.25 -24.91
C SER A 12 14.87 20.39 -24.63
N SER A 13 14.11 20.95 -25.57
CA SER A 13 12.67 21.11 -25.41
C SER A 13 12.00 19.77 -25.08
N CYS A 14 12.53 18.68 -25.63
CA CYS A 14 12.13 17.31 -25.31
C CYS A 14 12.23 17.02 -23.80
N THR A 15 13.36 17.32 -23.15
CA THR A 15 13.53 17.13 -21.70
C THR A 15 12.55 17.95 -20.89
N LYS A 16 12.33 19.23 -21.26
CA LYS A 16 11.40 20.12 -20.55
C LYS A 16 9.96 19.60 -20.60
N TYR A 17 9.46 19.27 -21.79
CA TYR A 17 8.10 18.78 -21.95
C TYR A 17 7.90 17.37 -21.40
N SER A 18 8.92 16.51 -21.50
CA SER A 18 8.91 15.17 -20.89
C SER A 18 8.81 15.25 -19.37
N LEU A 19 9.66 16.07 -18.72
CA LEU A 19 9.62 16.27 -17.28
C LEU A 19 8.27 16.83 -16.82
N PHE A 20 7.74 17.82 -17.53
CA PHE A 20 6.41 18.36 -17.25
C PHE A 20 5.31 17.29 -17.37
N PHE A 21 5.31 16.52 -18.46
CA PHE A 21 4.30 15.50 -18.70
C PHE A 21 4.29 14.43 -17.60
N PHE A 22 5.46 13.86 -17.27
CA PHE A 22 5.54 12.85 -16.21
C PHE A 22 5.15 13.39 -14.84
N ASN A 23 5.62 14.61 -14.49
CA ASN A 23 5.22 15.23 -13.22
C ASN A 23 3.71 15.56 -13.19
N LEU A 24 3.10 15.89 -14.33
CA LEU A 24 1.66 16.12 -14.40
C LEU A 24 0.88 14.82 -14.14
N VAL A 25 1.33 13.70 -14.72
CA VAL A 25 0.73 12.38 -14.45
C VAL A 25 0.86 12.02 -12.98
N PHE A 26 2.05 12.14 -12.38
CA PHE A 26 2.24 11.85 -10.96
C PHE A 26 1.46 12.80 -10.05
N TRP A 27 1.30 14.05 -10.43
CA TRP A 27 0.47 15.01 -9.71
C TRP A 27 -1.01 14.59 -9.71
N LEU A 28 -1.55 14.15 -10.86
CA LEU A 28 -2.91 13.61 -10.95
C LEU A 28 -3.06 12.32 -10.12
N VAL A 29 -2.07 11.43 -10.18
CA VAL A 29 -2.07 10.20 -9.37
C VAL A 29 -2.06 10.54 -7.88
N GLY A 30 -1.16 11.42 -7.42
CA GLY A 30 -1.11 11.88 -6.03
C GLY A 30 -2.42 12.52 -5.58
N GLY A 31 -3.03 13.35 -6.44
CA GLY A 31 -4.35 13.94 -6.18
C GLY A 31 -5.45 12.88 -6.03
N SER A 32 -5.44 11.85 -6.89
CA SER A 32 -6.40 10.74 -6.81
C SER A 32 -6.22 9.91 -5.53
N LEU A 33 -4.98 9.64 -5.10
CA LEU A 33 -4.69 8.95 -3.85
C LEU A 33 -5.18 9.74 -2.63
N ILE A 34 -4.96 11.07 -2.60
CA ILE A 34 -5.48 11.94 -1.54
C ILE A 34 -7.01 11.90 -1.52
N ALA A 35 -7.65 11.97 -2.69
CA ALA A 35 -9.11 11.92 -2.79
C ALA A 35 -9.69 10.58 -2.30
N ILE A 36 -9.10 9.46 -2.73
CA ILE A 36 -9.52 8.11 -2.32
C ILE A 36 -9.28 7.90 -0.82
N GLY A 37 -8.09 8.26 -0.31
CA GLY A 37 -7.77 8.14 1.10
C GLY A 37 -8.64 9.04 1.99
N GLY A 38 -8.90 10.28 1.56
CA GLY A 38 -9.78 11.22 2.25
C GLY A 38 -11.24 10.80 2.26
N TRP A 39 -11.74 10.27 1.14
CA TRP A 39 -13.08 9.68 1.06
C TRP A 39 -13.22 8.50 2.03
N SER A 40 -12.27 7.57 1.99
CA SER A 40 -12.26 6.38 2.85
C SER A 40 -12.19 6.75 4.33
N PHE A 41 -11.34 7.73 4.69
CA PHE A 41 -11.24 8.23 6.05
C PHE A 41 -12.53 8.91 6.54
N PHE A 42 -13.19 9.68 5.67
CA PHE A 42 -14.46 10.32 6.00
C PHE A 42 -15.59 9.31 6.23
N GLU A 43 -15.63 8.26 5.41
CA GLU A 43 -16.59 7.17 5.55
C GLU A 43 -16.39 6.42 6.88
N GLU A 44 -15.15 6.05 7.20
CA GLU A 44 -14.80 5.44 8.50
C GLU A 44 -15.22 6.34 9.67
N TYR A 45 -14.92 7.64 9.60
CA TYR A 45 -15.31 8.62 10.62
C TYR A 45 -16.83 8.69 10.80
N HIS A 46 -17.59 8.67 9.71
CA HIS A 46 -19.06 8.79 9.76
C HIS A 46 -19.73 7.56 10.38
N TYR A 47 -19.24 6.35 10.07
CA TYR A 47 -19.85 5.10 10.53
C TYR A 47 -19.33 4.59 11.88
N LYS A 48 -18.04 4.81 12.18
CA LYS A 48 -17.37 4.27 13.38
C LYS A 48 -16.99 5.34 14.39
N GLY A 49 -17.17 6.62 14.06
CA GLY A 49 -16.68 7.74 14.85
C GLY A 49 -15.17 7.96 14.68
N LEU A 50 -14.58 8.84 15.49
CA LEU A 50 -13.13 9.02 15.50
C LEU A 50 -12.45 7.73 15.95
N PRO A 51 -11.44 7.24 15.22
CA PRO A 51 -10.62 6.15 15.72
C PRO A 51 -9.99 6.59 17.05
N GLU A 52 -10.18 5.80 18.11
CA GLU A 52 -9.46 5.96 19.37
C GLU A 52 -7.98 5.65 19.14
N VAL A 53 -7.24 6.66 18.68
CA VAL A 53 -5.80 6.57 18.48
C VAL A 53 -5.12 6.95 19.78
N ASN A 54 -4.59 5.95 20.48
CA ASN A 54 -3.85 6.20 21.71
C ASN A 54 -2.47 6.78 21.41
N ASN A 55 -1.95 6.55 20.20
CA ASN A 55 -0.66 7.05 19.74
C ASN A 55 -0.66 7.39 18.24
N ALA A 56 0.22 8.29 17.82
CA ALA A 56 0.43 8.63 16.40
C ALA A 56 0.77 7.39 15.55
N PHE A 57 1.43 6.39 16.14
CA PHE A 57 1.76 5.14 15.46
C PHE A 57 0.51 4.34 15.05
N GLU A 58 -0.56 4.32 15.85
CA GLU A 58 -1.79 3.62 15.47
C GLU A 58 -2.51 4.33 14.31
N LEU A 59 -2.43 5.66 14.26
CA LEU A 59 -2.97 6.45 13.16
C LEU A 59 -2.23 6.21 11.84
N PHE A 60 -0.89 6.09 11.87
CA PHE A 60 -0.05 5.83 10.68
C PHE A 60 -0.21 4.43 10.10
N VAL A 61 -1.01 3.59 10.74
CA VAL A 61 -1.18 2.21 10.36
C VAL A 61 -2.55 1.96 9.72
N HIS A 62 -3.48 2.91 9.83
CA HIS A 62 -4.71 2.90 9.03
C HIS A 62 -4.38 3.08 7.55
N LEU A 63 -4.83 2.13 6.72
CA LEU A 63 -4.57 2.10 5.29
C LEU A 63 -4.98 3.41 4.60
N SER A 64 -6.15 3.94 4.94
CA SER A 64 -6.68 5.22 4.45
C SER A 64 -5.74 6.40 4.73
N VAL A 65 -5.12 6.44 5.91
CA VAL A 65 -4.17 7.49 6.30
C VAL A 65 -2.85 7.34 5.56
N VAL A 66 -2.32 6.12 5.44
CA VAL A 66 -1.08 5.85 4.69
C VAL A 66 -1.22 6.29 3.24
N ILE A 67 -2.32 5.90 2.57
CA ILE A 67 -2.60 6.28 1.18
C ILE A 67 -2.66 7.81 1.04
N MET A 68 -3.32 8.49 1.97
CA MET A 68 -3.42 9.95 1.96
C MET A 68 -2.05 10.64 2.14
N VAL A 69 -1.21 10.15 3.06
CA VAL A 69 0.13 10.70 3.32
C VAL A 69 1.06 10.48 2.13
N VAL A 70 1.09 9.25 1.59
CA VAL A 70 1.89 8.92 0.40
C VAL A 70 1.43 9.75 -0.80
N GLY A 71 0.12 9.84 -1.03
CA GLY A 71 -0.48 10.68 -2.07
C GLY A 71 -0.10 12.16 -1.91
N GLY A 72 -0.10 12.67 -0.67
CA GLY A 72 0.33 14.03 -0.31
C GLY A 72 1.78 14.31 -0.68
N ILE A 73 2.70 13.42 -0.34
CA ILE A 73 4.13 13.54 -0.68
C ILE A 73 4.32 13.57 -2.20
N VAL A 74 3.70 12.61 -2.90
CA VAL A 74 3.77 12.53 -4.37
C VAL A 74 3.19 13.79 -5.01
N PHE A 75 2.05 14.28 -4.52
CA PHE A 75 1.42 15.50 -5.02
C PHE A 75 2.32 16.72 -4.88
N ILE A 76 2.92 16.94 -3.70
CA ILE A 76 3.78 18.10 -3.42
C ILE A 76 5.05 18.06 -4.28
N ILE A 77 5.74 16.91 -4.33
CA ILE A 77 6.98 16.77 -5.11
C ILE A 77 6.70 16.96 -6.60
N SER A 78 5.63 16.34 -7.11
CA SER A 78 5.26 16.44 -8.52
C SER A 78 4.79 17.85 -8.91
N PHE A 79 4.09 18.55 -8.00
CA PHE A 79 3.69 19.94 -8.20
C PHE A 79 4.92 20.86 -8.29
N ALA A 80 5.90 20.68 -7.40
CA ALA A 80 7.16 21.40 -7.46
C ALA A 80 7.94 21.12 -8.76
N GLY A 81 7.92 19.87 -9.24
CA GLY A 81 8.49 19.49 -10.54
C GLY A 81 7.80 20.18 -11.72
N CYS A 82 6.47 20.16 -11.77
CA CYS A 82 5.66 20.84 -12.78
C CYS A 82 5.92 22.36 -12.81
N LEU A 83 5.81 23.03 -11.66
CA LEU A 83 6.04 24.47 -11.56
C LEU A 83 7.50 24.84 -11.84
N GLY A 84 8.45 24.05 -11.35
CA GLY A 84 9.88 24.23 -11.62
C GLY A 84 10.20 24.19 -13.11
N ALA A 85 9.60 23.25 -13.84
CA ALA A 85 9.77 23.12 -15.29
C ALA A 85 9.11 24.27 -16.07
N LEU A 86 7.87 24.63 -15.73
CA LEU A 86 7.10 25.67 -16.44
C LEU A 86 7.63 27.08 -16.19
N ARG A 87 7.97 27.39 -14.93
CA ARG A 87 8.44 28.72 -14.50
C ARG A 87 9.95 28.90 -14.63
N GLU A 88 10.66 27.85 -15.07
CA GLU A 88 12.13 27.81 -15.11
C GLU A 88 12.76 28.21 -13.76
N ASN A 89 12.06 27.86 -12.66
CA ASN A 89 12.48 28.21 -11.33
C ASN A 89 13.49 27.18 -10.81
N THR A 90 14.77 27.57 -10.84
CA THR A 90 15.89 26.73 -10.40
C THR A 90 15.83 26.34 -8.92
N CYS A 91 15.20 27.13 -8.05
CA CYS A 91 15.03 26.77 -6.64
C CYS A 91 14.07 25.58 -6.50
N LEU A 92 12.92 25.63 -7.16
CA LEU A 92 11.95 24.52 -7.17
C LEU A 92 12.52 23.27 -7.83
N LEU A 93 13.27 23.43 -8.92
CA LEU A 93 13.90 22.28 -9.59
C LEU A 93 14.99 21.64 -8.73
N LYS A 94 15.76 22.43 -7.98
CA LYS A 94 16.72 21.92 -7.00
C LYS A 94 16.03 21.19 -5.85
N PHE A 95 14.92 21.73 -5.34
CA PHE A 95 14.10 21.06 -4.33
C PHE A 95 13.61 19.70 -4.84
N TYR A 96 12.96 19.68 -6.01
CA TYR A 96 12.50 18.46 -6.67
C TYR A 96 13.63 17.44 -6.84
N SER A 97 14.77 17.86 -7.38
CA SER A 97 15.92 16.98 -7.58
C SER A 97 16.52 16.46 -6.28
N CYS A 98 16.53 17.26 -5.21
CA CYS A 98 17.02 16.83 -3.89
C CYS A 98 16.12 15.74 -3.31
N PHE A 99 14.79 15.93 -3.35
CA PHE A 99 13.85 14.93 -2.87
C PHE A 99 13.91 13.64 -3.69
N LEU A 100 13.99 13.71 -5.01
CA LEU A 100 14.19 12.52 -5.84
C LEU A 100 15.48 11.77 -5.51
N LEU A 101 16.58 12.50 -5.26
CA LEU A 101 17.83 11.88 -4.86
C LEU A 101 17.70 11.17 -3.50
N LEU A 102 17.04 11.80 -2.53
CA LEU A 102 16.80 11.18 -1.22
C LEU A 102 15.91 9.93 -1.33
N LEU A 103 14.84 9.98 -2.13
CA LEU A 103 13.98 8.83 -2.39
C LEU A 103 14.77 7.70 -3.04
N PHE A 104 15.56 8.01 -4.08
CA PHE A 104 16.39 7.04 -4.76
C PHE A 104 17.42 6.39 -3.82
N LEU A 105 18.11 7.17 -2.99
CA LEU A 105 19.05 6.64 -2.00
C LEU A 105 18.34 5.78 -0.93
N GLY A 106 17.13 6.18 -0.51
CA GLY A 106 16.30 5.42 0.39
C GLY A 106 15.87 4.08 -0.20
N GLU A 107 15.35 4.08 -1.42
CA GLU A 107 14.96 2.87 -2.16
C GLU A 107 16.15 1.94 -2.37
N MET A 108 17.30 2.47 -2.80
CA MET A 108 18.53 1.69 -2.93
C MET A 108 18.96 1.09 -1.58
N GLY A 109 18.86 1.86 -0.50
CA GLY A 109 19.13 1.37 0.85
C GLY A 109 18.20 0.23 1.27
N LEU A 110 16.89 0.36 1.01
CA LEU A 110 15.89 -0.68 1.26
C LEU A 110 16.17 -1.95 0.44
N VAL A 111 16.49 -1.80 -0.84
CA VAL A 111 16.82 -2.94 -1.73
C VAL A 111 18.07 -3.66 -1.25
N VAL A 112 19.13 -2.91 -0.92
CA VAL A 112 20.36 -3.50 -0.39
C VAL A 112 20.09 -4.20 0.95
N PHE A 113 19.30 -3.59 1.83
CA PHE A 113 18.92 -4.21 3.10
C PHE A 113 18.13 -5.51 2.90
N ALA A 114 17.13 -5.51 2.03
CA ALA A 114 16.33 -6.68 1.70
C ALA A 114 17.18 -7.81 1.08
N PHE A 115 18.17 -7.47 0.26
CA PHE A 115 19.06 -8.43 -0.37
C PHE A 115 20.10 -9.01 0.58
N VAL A 116 20.71 -8.19 1.44
CA VAL A 116 21.77 -8.61 2.37
C VAL A 116 21.19 -9.35 3.58
N PHE A 117 20.01 -8.94 4.07
CA PHE A 117 19.37 -9.50 5.25
C PHE A 117 17.96 -10.04 4.94
N PRO A 118 17.82 -11.03 4.04
CA PRO A 118 16.52 -11.47 3.55
C PRO A 118 15.62 -12.01 4.68
N ASN A 119 16.17 -12.80 5.60
CA ASN A 119 15.40 -13.35 6.71
C ASN A 119 14.85 -12.23 7.62
N ARG A 120 15.69 -11.26 7.99
CA ARG A 120 15.27 -10.12 8.82
C ARG A 120 14.25 -9.25 8.11
N PHE A 121 14.44 -8.99 6.82
CA PHE A 121 13.49 -8.23 6.02
C PHE A 121 12.12 -8.92 5.96
N VAL A 122 12.11 -10.23 5.71
CA VAL A 122 10.89 -11.04 5.70
C VAL A 122 10.23 -11.09 7.08
N ASP A 123 11.00 -11.21 8.17
CA ASP A 123 10.46 -11.19 9.54
C ASP A 123 9.78 -9.85 9.85
N ILE A 124 10.41 -8.72 9.51
CA ILE A 124 9.82 -7.38 9.66
C ILE A 124 8.53 -7.26 8.86
N LEU A 125 8.50 -7.74 7.62
CA LEU A 125 7.30 -7.75 6.80
C LEU A 125 6.21 -8.64 7.41
N LYS A 126 6.56 -9.85 7.88
CA LYS A 126 5.61 -10.78 8.50
C LYS A 126 4.99 -10.19 9.77
N GLU A 127 5.80 -9.59 10.65
CA GLU A 127 5.31 -8.96 11.88
C GLU A 127 4.44 -7.73 11.59
N GLY A 128 4.90 -6.84 10.72
CA GLY A 128 4.16 -5.63 10.35
C GLY A 128 2.83 -5.94 9.65
N LEU A 129 2.86 -6.86 8.67
CA LEU A 129 1.65 -7.22 7.92
C LEU A 129 0.69 -8.04 8.77
N SER A 130 1.16 -9.02 9.55
CA SER A 130 0.24 -9.89 10.31
C SER A 130 -0.52 -9.16 11.42
N LYS A 131 0.11 -8.18 12.08
CA LYS A 131 -0.55 -7.38 13.12
C LYS A 131 -1.70 -6.55 12.56
N GLU A 132 -1.57 -6.06 11.33
CA GLU A 132 -2.53 -5.09 10.78
C GLU A 132 -3.50 -5.71 9.82
N LEU A 133 -3.03 -6.54 8.88
CA LEU A 133 -3.88 -7.13 7.85
C LEU A 133 -4.77 -8.22 8.44
N ILE A 134 -4.23 -9.12 9.27
CA ILE A 134 -4.99 -10.27 9.76
C ILE A 134 -5.89 -9.88 10.92
N LEU A 135 -5.39 -9.10 11.90
CA LEU A 135 -6.22 -8.74 13.05
C LEU A 135 -7.41 -7.86 12.66
N LYS A 136 -7.21 -6.88 11.78
CA LYS A 136 -8.25 -5.91 11.36
C LYS A 136 -9.01 -6.33 10.09
N TYR A 137 -8.80 -7.55 9.58
CA TYR A 137 -9.40 -8.01 8.32
C TYR A 137 -10.92 -7.79 8.22
N ARG A 138 -11.68 -8.08 9.29
CA ARG A 138 -13.14 -7.86 9.34
C ARG A 138 -13.54 -6.46 9.82
N ASP A 139 -12.59 -5.70 10.36
CA ASP A 139 -12.85 -4.39 10.95
C ASP A 139 -12.87 -3.30 9.88
N ASP A 140 -12.19 -3.48 8.74
CA ASP A 140 -12.15 -2.52 7.63
C ASP A 140 -12.46 -3.21 6.29
N ALA A 141 -13.56 -2.81 5.65
CA ALA A 141 -14.01 -3.37 4.38
C ALA A 141 -13.02 -3.10 3.23
N ASN A 142 -12.32 -1.97 3.24
CA ASN A 142 -11.32 -1.64 2.22
C ASN A 142 -10.08 -2.54 2.38
N LEU A 143 -9.64 -2.73 3.63
CA LEU A 143 -8.59 -3.68 3.96
C LEU A 143 -8.99 -5.11 3.59
N GLN A 144 -10.22 -5.51 3.90
CA GLN A 144 -10.75 -6.83 3.53
C GLN A 144 -10.70 -7.05 2.02
N ASN A 145 -11.23 -6.11 1.24
CA ASN A 145 -11.26 -6.19 -0.23
C ASN A 145 -9.84 -6.20 -0.82
N ALA A 146 -8.92 -5.42 -0.27
CA ALA A 146 -7.53 -5.40 -0.70
C ALA A 146 -6.87 -6.77 -0.44
N ILE A 147 -7.02 -7.33 0.76
CA ILE A 147 -6.48 -8.64 1.11
C ILE A 147 -7.09 -9.72 0.23
N ASP A 148 -8.41 -9.69 0.01
CA ASP A 148 -9.11 -10.64 -0.84
C ASP A 148 -8.60 -10.59 -2.28
N ALA A 149 -8.39 -9.38 -2.82
CA ALA A 149 -7.82 -9.19 -4.15
C ALA A 149 -6.38 -9.71 -4.23
N PHE A 150 -5.53 -9.42 -3.23
CA PHE A 150 -4.16 -9.92 -3.17
C PHE A 150 -4.12 -11.45 -3.11
N GLN A 151 -4.93 -12.07 -2.25
CA GLN A 151 -4.95 -13.54 -2.09
C GLN A 151 -5.47 -14.23 -3.35
N THR A 152 -6.48 -13.66 -4.01
CA THR A 152 -7.03 -14.18 -5.26
C THR A 152 -6.05 -14.02 -6.42
N GLU A 153 -5.42 -12.85 -6.58
CA GLU A 153 -4.48 -12.57 -7.68
C GLU A 153 -3.20 -13.41 -7.56
N PHE A 154 -2.61 -13.46 -6.36
CA PHE A 154 -1.35 -14.17 -6.12
C PHE A 154 -1.54 -15.64 -5.69
N GLN A 155 -2.79 -16.12 -5.63
CA GLN A 155 -3.14 -17.50 -5.26
C GLN A 155 -2.47 -17.93 -3.94
N CYS A 156 -2.44 -17.03 -2.96
CA CYS A 156 -1.78 -17.21 -1.67
C CYS A 156 -2.78 -17.11 -0.52
N CYS A 157 -2.43 -17.64 0.65
CA CYS A 157 -3.27 -17.58 1.83
C CYS A 157 -2.43 -17.45 3.11
N GLY A 158 -2.67 -16.38 3.86
CA GLY A 158 -1.85 -16.02 5.03
C GLY A 158 -0.56 -15.28 4.66
N ILE A 159 0.31 -15.06 5.66
CA ILE A 159 1.49 -14.18 5.56
C ILE A 159 2.77 -14.90 6.00
N SER A 160 2.69 -15.73 7.03
CA SER A 160 3.78 -16.50 7.59
C SER A 160 3.93 -17.86 6.90
N ASP A 161 4.96 -18.61 7.31
CA ASP A 161 5.22 -19.96 6.80
C ASP A 161 4.11 -20.96 7.22
N GLN A 162 3.25 -20.58 8.17
CA GLN A 162 2.07 -21.37 8.56
C GLN A 162 0.90 -21.22 7.57
N GLY A 163 1.00 -20.27 6.61
CA GLY A 163 0.03 -20.02 5.56
C GLY A 163 -1.37 -19.78 6.11
N TYR A 164 -2.32 -20.63 5.69
CA TYR A 164 -3.74 -20.53 6.04
C TYR A 164 -4.02 -20.57 7.56
N LYS A 165 -3.07 -21.04 8.39
CA LYS A 165 -3.22 -21.05 9.85
C LYS A 165 -3.02 -19.69 10.49
N ASP A 166 -2.46 -18.71 9.79
CA ASP A 166 -2.32 -17.35 10.34
C ASP A 166 -3.67 -16.72 10.67
N TRP A 167 -4.74 -17.13 9.98
CA TRP A 167 -6.10 -16.69 10.24
C TRP A 167 -6.57 -17.01 11.66
N SER A 168 -5.94 -17.97 12.34
CA SER A 168 -6.20 -18.23 13.77
C SER A 168 -5.94 -17.02 14.69
N LYS A 169 -5.12 -16.05 14.24
CA LYS A 169 -4.85 -14.81 14.97
C LYS A 169 -6.02 -13.82 14.93
N ASN A 170 -6.86 -13.89 13.91
CA ASN A 170 -8.03 -13.02 13.79
C ASN A 170 -9.16 -13.49 14.71
N MET A 171 -9.85 -12.55 15.38
CA MET A 171 -10.90 -12.88 16.36
C MET A 171 -12.08 -13.69 15.78
N TYR A 172 -12.40 -13.53 14.50
CA TYR A 172 -13.52 -14.22 13.85
C TYR A 172 -13.14 -15.63 13.37
N PHE A 173 -11.88 -15.87 13.02
CA PHE A 173 -11.40 -17.15 12.49
C PHE A 173 -10.68 -18.03 13.52
N ASN A 174 -10.38 -17.47 14.70
CA ASN A 174 -9.67 -18.17 15.77
C ASN A 174 -10.35 -19.50 16.17
N CYS A 175 -9.58 -20.59 16.15
CA CYS A 175 -10.04 -21.97 16.42
C CYS A 175 -10.38 -22.30 17.88
N THR A 176 -10.25 -21.36 18.81
CA THR A 176 -10.50 -21.58 20.23
C THR A 176 -11.95 -22.02 20.48
N VAL A 177 -12.17 -22.99 21.39
CA VAL A 177 -13.50 -23.58 21.65
C VAL A 177 -14.52 -22.53 22.09
N GLN A 178 -14.06 -21.49 22.79
CA GLN A 178 -14.84 -20.36 23.27
C GLN A 178 -15.29 -19.41 22.15
N ASN A 179 -14.68 -19.49 20.95
CA ASN A 179 -15.09 -18.66 19.83
C ASN A 179 -16.46 -19.12 19.30
N LEU A 180 -17.44 -18.21 19.34
CA LEU A 180 -18.81 -18.43 18.88
C LEU A 180 -19.01 -17.98 17.42
N SER A 181 -17.97 -17.44 16.79
CA SER A 181 -18.02 -17.01 15.39
C SER A 181 -18.41 -18.18 14.48
N PRO A 182 -19.36 -17.97 13.55
CA PRO A 182 -19.66 -18.94 12.50
C PRO A 182 -18.44 -19.29 11.64
N GLU A 183 -17.44 -18.41 11.59
CA GLU A 183 -16.21 -18.58 10.81
C GLU A 183 -15.07 -19.20 11.62
N ARG A 184 -15.35 -19.73 12.82
CA ARG A 184 -14.35 -20.41 13.64
C ARG A 184 -13.65 -21.53 12.86
N CYS A 185 -12.31 -21.55 12.91
CA CYS A 185 -11.48 -22.50 12.15
C CYS A 185 -11.65 -22.43 10.63
N ALA A 186 -12.29 -21.37 10.11
CA ALA A 186 -12.38 -21.12 8.68
C ALA A 186 -11.22 -20.25 8.21
N VAL A 187 -11.09 -20.11 6.90
CA VAL A 187 -10.27 -19.07 6.25
C VAL A 187 -11.16 -18.28 5.30
N PRO A 188 -10.78 -17.05 4.92
CA PRO A 188 -11.52 -16.29 3.92
C PRO A 188 -11.70 -17.03 2.60
N TYR A 189 -12.79 -16.73 1.89
CA TYR A 189 -13.07 -17.34 0.60
C TYR A 189 -11.99 -17.05 -0.45
N SER A 190 -11.29 -15.91 -0.32
CA SER A 190 -10.16 -15.51 -1.17
C SER A 190 -8.94 -16.44 -1.05
N CYS A 191 -8.84 -17.23 0.02
CA CYS A 191 -7.84 -18.30 0.15
C CYS A 191 -8.15 -19.56 -0.66
N CYS A 192 -9.35 -19.68 -1.24
CA CYS A 192 -9.76 -20.88 -1.95
C CYS A 192 -9.20 -20.89 -3.37
N ARG A 193 -8.52 -21.97 -3.75
CA ARG A 193 -7.88 -22.11 -5.07
C ARG A 193 -8.85 -22.04 -6.25
N ASN A 194 -10.07 -22.56 -6.06
CA ASN A 194 -11.14 -22.52 -7.05
C ASN A 194 -12.41 -21.99 -6.37
N PRO A 195 -12.55 -20.66 -6.25
CA PRO A 195 -13.71 -20.08 -5.58
C PRO A 195 -14.97 -20.16 -6.45
N HIS A 196 -14.81 -20.37 -7.76
CA HIS A 196 -15.92 -20.46 -8.70
C HIS A 196 -16.26 -21.92 -9.03
N ASP A 197 -17.53 -22.28 -8.90
CA ASP A 197 -18.08 -23.48 -9.54
C ASP A 197 -18.21 -23.22 -11.04
N LEU A 198 -17.52 -24.02 -11.87
CA LEU A 198 -17.51 -23.87 -13.33
C LEU A 198 -18.90 -23.98 -13.98
N GLU A 199 -19.86 -24.63 -13.32
CA GLU A 199 -21.23 -24.79 -13.84
C GLU A 199 -22.17 -23.63 -13.50
N SER A 200 -21.90 -22.88 -12.43
CA SER A 200 -22.85 -21.90 -11.88
C SER A 200 -22.34 -20.46 -11.90
N GLY A 201 -21.01 -20.26 -11.99
CA GLY A 201 -20.38 -18.94 -11.92
C GLY A 201 -20.47 -18.28 -10.53
N LEU A 202 -21.05 -18.96 -9.54
CA LEU A 202 -21.17 -18.47 -8.17
C LEU A 202 -19.87 -18.69 -7.39
N ILE A 203 -19.56 -17.73 -6.52
CA ILE A 203 -18.44 -17.81 -5.58
C ILE A 203 -18.88 -18.64 -4.37
N ASN A 204 -18.20 -19.75 -4.10
CA ASN A 204 -18.40 -20.54 -2.90
C ASN A 204 -17.72 -19.85 -1.70
N VAL A 205 -18.44 -18.96 -1.04
CA VAL A 205 -17.93 -18.24 0.14
C VAL A 205 -17.66 -19.14 1.36
N MET A 206 -18.16 -20.38 1.35
CA MET A 206 -18.01 -21.35 2.44
C MET A 206 -16.87 -22.36 2.21
N CYS A 207 -16.14 -22.24 1.09
CA CYS A 207 -15.02 -23.12 0.76
C CYS A 207 -13.93 -23.16 1.84
N GLY A 208 -13.77 -22.08 2.62
CA GLY A 208 -12.81 -21.98 3.70
C GLY A 208 -13.26 -22.61 5.02
N TYR A 209 -14.50 -23.11 5.13
CA TYR A 209 -15.06 -23.59 6.39
C TYR A 209 -14.32 -24.82 6.94
N GLN A 210 -13.95 -24.77 8.22
CA GLN A 210 -13.17 -25.82 8.92
C GLN A 210 -11.81 -26.19 8.28
N MET A 211 -11.31 -25.41 7.32
CA MET A 211 -10.05 -25.70 6.63
C MET A 211 -8.85 -25.69 7.58
N GLN A 212 -8.91 -24.97 8.70
CA GLN A 212 -7.83 -24.98 9.70
C GLN A 212 -7.71 -26.32 10.45
N ASN A 213 -8.77 -27.14 10.47
CA ASN A 213 -8.81 -28.45 11.15
C ASN A 213 -8.49 -29.65 10.25
N ALA A 214 -8.35 -29.44 8.93
CA ALA A 214 -8.26 -30.52 7.95
C ALA A 214 -6.87 -31.20 7.86
N SER A 215 -6.12 -31.28 8.96
CA SER A 215 -4.80 -31.92 9.04
C SER A 215 -4.85 -33.44 9.01
#